data_AF-A0A382B8M7-F1
#
_entry.id   AF-A0A382B8M7-F1
#
_cell.length_a   1.000
_cell.length_b   1.000
_cell.length_c   1.000
_cell.angle_alpha   90.00
_cell.angle_beta   90.00
_cell.angle_gamma   90.00
#
_symmetry.space_group_name_H-M   'P 1'
#
loop_
_entity.id
_entity.type
_entity.pdbx_description
1 polymer ?
#
loop_
_entity_poly.entity_id
_entity_poly.type
_entity_poly.pdbx_seq_one_letter_code
_entity_poly.pdbx_strand_id
1 'polypeptide(L)'
;MMKQYLTFVLLLVFATPAWAQVVVPGSLNPANRANAAVASFRSVTNDDLVNSSDQPENWLMYSGNYSSQRYTELDQINTDNASSLQMQWAFQLRALDRAETTPVVVDGVMFVTESPSNVIALDARTGEQFWRYNYDLPEDVNYCCGRNNRGVAV
;
A
#
# COMPACT_ATOMS: atom_id res chain seq x y z
N MET A 1 18.93 4.23 70.47
CA MET A 1 19.78 4.47 69.28
C MET A 1 19.70 3.23 68.40
N MET A 2 19.71 3.40 67.07
CA MET A 2 19.62 2.41 65.99
C MET A 2 18.22 2.00 65.49
N LYS A 3 17.93 2.53 64.30
CA LYS A 3 16.84 2.24 63.37
C LYS A 3 17.26 1.08 62.46
N GLN A 4 16.36 0.15 62.17
CA GLN A 4 16.44 -0.68 60.97
C GLN A 4 15.07 -0.63 60.27
N TYR A 5 15.07 -0.17 59.04
CA TYR A 5 13.89 0.02 58.19
C TYR A 5 13.62 -1.26 57.41
N LEU A 6 12.37 -1.72 57.43
CA LEU A 6 11.88 -2.86 56.66
C LEU A 6 11.03 -2.31 55.50
N THR A 7 11.52 -2.44 54.27
CA THR A 7 10.78 -2.06 53.06
C THR A 7 9.89 -3.23 52.64
N PHE A 8 8.57 -3.08 52.78
CA PHE A 8 7.58 -4.00 52.22
C PHE A 8 7.19 -3.53 50.82
N VAL A 9 7.48 -4.35 49.80
CA VAL A 9 6.97 -4.17 48.43
C VAL A 9 5.59 -4.80 48.36
N LEU A 10 4.55 -3.99 48.16
CA LEU A 10 3.18 -4.44 47.97
C LEU A 10 2.98 -4.80 46.49
N LEU A 11 2.92 -6.09 46.16
CA LEU A 11 2.49 -6.58 44.85
C LEU A 11 0.95 -6.64 44.84
N LEU A 12 0.32 -5.64 44.24
CA LEU A 12 -1.11 -5.67 43.91
C LEU A 12 -1.30 -6.51 42.63
N VAL A 13 -1.84 -7.71 42.80
CA VAL A 13 -2.33 -8.53 41.68
C VAL A 13 -3.72 -8.04 41.31
N PHE A 14 -3.85 -7.36 40.17
CA PHE A 14 -5.16 -7.06 39.60
C PHE A 14 -5.67 -8.28 38.84
N ALA A 15 -6.73 -8.92 39.35
CA ALA A 15 -7.50 -9.89 38.60
C ALA A 15 -8.31 -9.14 37.53
N THR A 16 -7.98 -9.33 36.25
CA THR A 16 -8.77 -8.76 35.16
C THR A 16 -10.05 -9.57 34.93
N PRO A 17 -11.21 -8.93 34.74
CA PRO A 17 -12.45 -9.64 34.50
C PRO A 17 -12.50 -10.20 33.08
N ALA A 18 -13.11 -11.39 32.92
CA ALA A 18 -13.11 -12.23 31.71
C ALA A 18 -13.80 -11.62 30.46
N TRP A 19 -14.21 -10.36 30.49
CA TRP A 19 -14.74 -9.63 29.32
C TRP A 19 -13.71 -8.67 28.68
N ALA A 20 -12.55 -8.46 29.32
CA ALA A 20 -11.45 -7.71 28.73
C ALA A 20 -10.60 -8.61 27.81
N GLN A 21 -11.15 -8.96 26.64
CA GLN A 21 -10.36 -9.52 25.55
C GLN A 21 -9.50 -8.37 24.98
N VAL A 22 -8.18 -8.43 25.18
CA VAL A 22 -7.24 -7.57 24.46
C VAL A 22 -7.30 -7.97 22.99
N VAL A 23 -8.04 -7.22 22.18
CA VAL A 23 -7.98 -7.34 20.73
C VAL A 23 -6.63 -6.76 20.31
N VAL A 24 -5.67 -7.63 20.00
CA VAL A 24 -4.41 -7.23 19.35
C VAL A 24 -4.74 -6.94 17.88
N PRO A 25 -4.56 -5.70 17.38
CA PRO A 25 -4.68 -5.44 15.96
C PRO A 25 -3.61 -6.26 15.24
N GLY A 26 -4.02 -7.24 14.43
CA GLY A 26 -3.11 -8.05 13.60
C GLY A 26 -3.11 -9.57 13.82
N SER A 27 -3.81 -10.10 14.83
CA SER A 27 -4.02 -11.56 14.95
C SER A 27 -5.40 -11.95 14.40
N LEU A 28 -5.51 -12.00 13.07
CA LEU A 28 -6.64 -12.70 12.45
C LEU A 28 -6.31 -14.19 12.37
N ASN A 29 -7.22 -15.02 12.91
CA ASN A 29 -7.22 -16.47 12.77
C ASN A 29 -6.97 -16.86 11.29
N PRO A 30 -6.09 -17.84 10.96
CA PRO A 30 -5.85 -18.26 9.58
C PRO A 30 -7.14 -18.59 8.80
N ALA A 31 -8.16 -19.11 9.48
CA ALA A 31 -9.48 -19.37 8.89
C ALA A 31 -10.23 -18.09 8.44
N ASN A 32 -9.95 -16.94 9.08
CA ASN A 32 -10.51 -15.64 8.70
C ASN A 32 -9.71 -14.93 7.59
N ARG A 33 -8.46 -15.36 7.29
CA ARG A 33 -7.70 -14.82 6.15
C ARG A 33 -8.27 -15.29 4.82
N ALA A 34 -8.80 -16.50 4.75
CA ALA A 34 -9.43 -17.05 3.55
C ALA A 34 -10.76 -16.36 3.17
N ASN A 35 -11.38 -15.65 4.13
CA ASN A 35 -12.64 -14.92 3.95
C ASN A 35 -12.48 -13.39 4.04
N ALA A 36 -11.24 -12.87 4.14
CA ALA A 36 -10.99 -11.49 3.77
C ALA A 36 -11.30 -11.44 2.28
N ALA A 37 -12.49 -10.94 1.93
CA ALA A 37 -12.96 -10.85 0.56
C ALA A 37 -11.80 -10.36 -0.29
N VAL A 38 -11.31 -11.21 -1.19
CA VAL A 38 -10.52 -10.72 -2.32
C VAL A 38 -11.39 -9.62 -2.88
N ALA A 39 -10.96 -8.36 -2.76
CA ALA A 39 -11.69 -7.25 -3.34
C ALA A 39 -12.05 -7.70 -4.74
N SER A 40 -13.34 -7.73 -5.06
CA SER A 40 -13.80 -8.26 -6.35
C SER A 40 -13.25 -7.30 -7.40
N PHE A 41 -12.06 -7.59 -7.91
CA PHE A 41 -11.41 -6.77 -8.89
C PHE A 41 -12.22 -6.89 -10.17
N ARG A 42 -12.93 -5.84 -10.53
CA ARG A 42 -13.64 -5.77 -11.80
C ARG A 42 -12.63 -5.37 -12.88
N SER A 43 -12.83 -5.89 -14.09
CA SER A 43 -12.07 -5.39 -15.25
C SER A 43 -12.41 -3.92 -15.48
N VAL A 44 -11.38 -3.12 -15.75
CA VAL A 44 -11.54 -1.73 -16.19
C VAL A 44 -12.15 -1.74 -17.59
N THR A 45 -13.18 -0.93 -17.79
CA THR A 45 -13.87 -0.77 -19.08
C THR A 45 -13.43 0.50 -19.78
N ASN A 46 -13.70 0.61 -21.08
CA ASN A 46 -13.47 1.86 -21.81
C ASN A 46 -14.25 3.05 -21.21
N ASP A 47 -15.47 2.80 -20.70
CA ASP A 47 -16.28 3.84 -20.08
C ASP A 47 -15.64 4.36 -18.78
N ASP A 48 -14.97 3.50 -18.02
CA ASP A 48 -14.19 3.93 -16.85
C ASP A 48 -13.03 4.83 -17.24
N LEU A 49 -12.35 4.50 -18.34
CA LEU A 49 -11.23 5.28 -18.84
C LEU A 49 -11.69 6.66 -19.32
N VAL A 50 -12.77 6.71 -20.10
CA VAL A 50 -13.36 7.94 -20.62
C VAL A 50 -13.86 8.84 -19.48
N ASN A 51 -14.49 8.25 -18.46
CA ASN A 51 -15.06 8.97 -17.32
C ASN A 51 -14.16 8.90 -16.07
N SER A 52 -12.85 8.72 -16.25
CA SER A 52 -11.91 8.53 -15.12
C SER A 52 -11.90 9.72 -14.15
N SER A 53 -12.17 10.94 -14.64
CA SER A 53 -12.30 12.13 -13.80
C SER A 53 -13.48 12.06 -12.81
N ASP A 54 -14.52 11.28 -13.12
CA ASP A 54 -15.69 11.12 -12.24
C ASP A 54 -15.47 10.05 -11.16
N GLN A 55 -14.29 9.39 -11.17
CA GLN A 55 -13.88 8.35 -10.21
C GLN A 55 -12.55 8.76 -9.53
N PRO A 56 -12.53 9.87 -8.77
CA PRO A 56 -11.29 10.45 -8.26
C PRO A 56 -10.55 9.59 -7.22
N GLU A 57 -11.21 8.56 -6.67
CA GLU A 57 -10.61 7.51 -5.85
C GLU A 57 -9.70 6.55 -6.63
N ASN A 58 -9.84 6.54 -7.96
CA ASN A 58 -9.06 5.74 -8.88
C ASN A 58 -8.03 6.59 -9.62
N TRP A 59 -6.90 5.97 -10.00
CA TRP A 59 -5.88 6.57 -10.87
C TRP A 59 -5.62 5.62 -12.03
N LEU A 60 -6.49 5.67 -13.04
CA LEU A 60 -6.60 4.63 -14.07
C LEU A 60 -5.54 4.72 -15.18
N MET A 61 -4.81 5.84 -15.28
CA MET A 61 -3.87 6.10 -16.38
C MET A 61 -2.57 6.72 -15.88
N TYR A 62 -1.52 6.70 -16.72
CA TYR A 62 -0.21 7.28 -16.41
C TYR A 62 -0.27 8.73 -15.88
N SER A 63 -1.22 9.54 -16.36
CA SER A 63 -1.43 10.93 -15.91
C SER A 63 -2.79 11.15 -15.24
N GLY A 64 -3.42 10.09 -14.72
CA GLY A 64 -4.72 10.10 -14.06
C GLY A 64 -5.88 9.88 -15.03
N ASN A 65 -6.02 10.75 -16.03
CA ASN A 65 -7.08 10.72 -17.03
C ASN A 65 -6.58 11.18 -18.42
N TYR A 66 -7.46 11.16 -19.43
CA TYR A 66 -7.12 11.55 -20.80
C TYR A 66 -6.68 13.01 -20.97
N SER A 67 -7.10 13.92 -20.08
CA SER A 67 -6.64 15.32 -20.13
C SER A 67 -5.15 15.46 -19.77
N SER A 68 -4.57 14.43 -19.14
CA SER A 68 -3.16 14.36 -18.77
C SER A 68 -2.66 15.50 -17.85
N GLN A 69 -3.56 16.10 -17.08
CA GLN A 69 -3.23 17.22 -16.19
C GLN A 69 -2.60 16.80 -14.85
N ARG A 70 -2.67 15.50 -14.50
CA ARG A 70 -2.20 14.98 -13.20
C ARG A 70 -2.83 15.71 -12.00
N TYR A 71 -4.14 15.96 -12.09
CA TYR A 71 -4.93 16.69 -11.11
C TYR A 71 -6.06 15.79 -10.56
N THR A 72 -6.41 15.97 -9.29
CA THR A 72 -7.55 15.31 -8.62
C THR A 72 -8.36 16.35 -7.85
N GLU A 73 -9.68 16.12 -7.77
CA GLU A 73 -10.60 16.93 -6.97
C GLU A 73 -10.66 16.49 -5.49
N LEU A 74 -9.95 15.42 -5.11
CA LEU A 74 -9.85 15.01 -3.70
C LEU A 74 -9.18 16.11 -2.85
N ASP A 75 -9.82 16.49 -1.76
CA ASP A 75 -9.43 17.62 -0.91
C ASP A 75 -9.22 17.26 0.57
N GLN A 76 -9.31 15.97 0.91
CA GLN A 76 -9.08 15.46 2.27
C GLN A 76 -7.72 15.93 2.83
N ILE A 77 -6.69 15.96 1.98
CA ILE A 77 -5.38 16.54 2.28
C ILE A 77 -5.33 17.91 1.61
N ASN A 78 -5.04 18.94 2.39
CA ASN A 78 -5.00 20.32 1.93
C ASN A 78 -3.94 21.12 2.70
N THR A 79 -3.80 22.41 2.38
CA THR A 79 -2.76 23.28 2.94
C THR A 79 -2.81 23.41 4.46
N ASP A 80 -3.97 23.19 5.06
CA ASP A 80 -4.16 23.36 6.50
C ASP A 80 -3.72 22.13 7.29
N ASN A 81 -3.72 20.94 6.67
CA ASN A 81 -3.43 19.67 7.34
C ASN A 81 -2.23 18.88 6.77
N ALA A 82 -1.64 19.29 5.65
CA ALA A 82 -0.53 18.57 4.99
C ALA A 82 0.69 18.38 5.92
N SER A 83 0.90 19.27 6.89
CA SER A 83 1.97 19.17 7.88
C SER A 83 1.81 17.98 8.84
N SER A 84 0.62 17.38 8.92
CA SER A 84 0.30 16.27 9.82
C SER A 84 0.39 14.89 9.15
N LEU A 85 0.85 14.82 7.89
CA LEU A 85 0.98 13.56 7.17
C LEU A 85 2.00 12.62 7.83
N GLN A 86 1.67 11.34 7.82
CA GLN A 86 2.51 10.27 8.35
C GLN A 86 2.58 9.13 7.35
N MET A 87 3.72 8.44 7.31
CA MET A 87 3.89 7.23 6.50
C MET A 87 2.96 6.13 7.01
N GLN A 88 2.09 5.62 6.13
CA GLN A 88 1.20 4.50 6.45
C GLN A 88 1.89 3.15 6.27
N TRP A 89 2.65 2.99 5.18
CA TRP A 89 3.41 1.78 4.88
C TRP A 89 4.54 2.09 3.88
N ALA A 90 5.48 1.17 3.74
CA ALA A 90 6.53 1.20 2.74
C ALA A 90 6.71 -0.18 2.12
N PHE A 91 6.94 -0.23 0.81
CA PHE A 91 7.20 -1.45 0.07
C PHE A 91 8.59 -1.40 -0.59
N GLN A 92 9.43 -2.39 -0.31
CA GLN A 92 10.78 -2.46 -0.86
C GLN A 92 10.78 -3.16 -2.21
N LEU A 93 11.16 -2.44 -3.27
CA LEU A 93 11.47 -3.05 -4.57
C LEU A 93 12.72 -3.93 -4.45
N ARG A 94 12.71 -5.05 -5.19
CA ARG A 94 13.84 -5.99 -5.27
C ARG A 94 14.95 -5.48 -6.18
N ALA A 95 14.58 -4.73 -7.22
CA ALA A 95 15.56 -4.13 -8.12
C ALA A 95 16.28 -2.96 -7.45
N LEU A 96 17.61 -2.98 -7.51
CA LEU A 96 18.47 -1.87 -7.11
C LEU A 96 18.80 -0.99 -8.33
N ASP A 97 17.75 -0.50 -8.99
CA ASP A 97 17.83 0.35 -10.20
C ASP A 97 16.82 1.51 -10.08
N ARG A 98 16.71 2.32 -11.12
CA ARG A 98 15.82 3.50 -11.16
C ARG A 98 14.35 3.09 -11.11
N ALA A 99 13.60 3.71 -10.21
CA ALA A 99 12.14 3.61 -10.16
C ALA A 99 11.51 4.83 -10.86
N GLU A 100 11.07 4.66 -12.11
CA GLU A 100 10.33 5.68 -12.88
C GLU A 100 8.83 5.39 -12.98
N THR A 101 8.33 4.36 -12.27
CA THR A 101 6.92 3.95 -12.30
C THR A 101 6.01 5.06 -11.80
N THR A 102 4.97 5.41 -12.56
CA THR A 102 3.77 6.06 -12.01
C THR A 102 2.78 4.97 -11.64
N PRO A 103 2.41 4.80 -10.35
CA PRO A 103 1.44 3.79 -9.95
C PRO A 103 0.08 4.01 -10.63
N VAL A 104 -0.55 2.91 -11.03
CA VAL A 104 -1.97 2.88 -11.44
C VAL A 104 -2.76 2.25 -10.31
N VAL A 105 -3.85 2.88 -9.89
CA VAL A 105 -4.68 2.40 -8.76
C VAL A 105 -6.10 2.18 -9.25
N VAL A 106 -6.60 0.97 -9.07
CA VAL A 106 -7.95 0.55 -9.48
C VAL A 106 -8.61 -0.19 -8.33
N ASP A 107 -9.70 0.34 -7.80
CA ASP A 107 -10.53 -0.26 -6.76
C ASP A 107 -9.73 -0.79 -5.56
N GLY A 108 -8.71 -0.01 -5.14
CA GLY A 108 -7.84 -0.32 -4.00
C GLY A 108 -6.65 -1.23 -4.31
N VAL A 109 -6.48 -1.68 -5.56
CA VAL A 109 -5.28 -2.40 -6.01
C VAL A 109 -4.32 -1.42 -6.69
N MET A 110 -3.09 -1.35 -6.19
CA MET A 110 -2.02 -0.53 -6.76
C MET A 110 -1.08 -1.38 -7.60
N PHE A 111 -0.93 -1.02 -8.87
CA PHE A 111 0.00 -1.64 -9.80
C PHE A 111 1.24 -0.77 -9.97
N VAL A 112 2.41 -1.34 -9.75
CA VAL A 112 3.71 -0.69 -9.92
C VAL A 112 4.62 -1.54 -10.78
N THR A 113 5.51 -0.90 -11.55
CA THR A 113 6.56 -1.58 -12.28
C THR A 113 7.90 -1.50 -11.58
N GLU A 114 8.71 -2.52 -11.80
CA GLU A 114 10.06 -2.63 -11.27
C GLU A 114 11.01 -2.99 -12.42
N SER A 115 12.18 -2.37 -12.43
CA SER A 115 13.20 -2.66 -13.44
C SER A 115 13.61 -4.13 -13.47
N PRO A 116 13.77 -4.73 -14.67
CA PRO A 116 13.66 -4.08 -15.97
C PRO A 116 12.22 -3.96 -16.51
N SER A 117 11.33 -4.91 -16.22
CA SER A 117 9.97 -4.97 -16.77
C SER A 117 9.05 -5.88 -15.95
N ASN A 118 9.27 -5.94 -14.63
CA ASN A 118 8.42 -6.68 -13.71
C ASN A 118 7.20 -5.84 -13.32
N VAL A 119 6.09 -6.51 -12.98
CA VAL A 119 4.87 -5.86 -12.48
C VAL A 119 4.53 -6.43 -11.11
N ILE A 120 4.12 -5.56 -10.20
CA ILE A 120 3.75 -5.91 -8.84
C ILE A 120 2.36 -5.33 -8.57
N ALA A 121 1.46 -6.15 -8.04
CA ALA A 121 0.17 -5.70 -7.53
C ALA A 121 0.18 -5.70 -6.01
N LEU A 122 -0.20 -4.57 -5.43
CA LEU A 122 -0.22 -4.31 -3.99
C LEU A 122 -1.63 -3.93 -3.54
N ASP A 123 -1.98 -4.24 -2.29
CA ASP A 123 -3.08 -3.58 -1.60
C ASP A 123 -2.67 -2.12 -1.33
N ALA A 124 -3.41 -1.16 -1.89
CA ALA A 124 -3.07 0.27 -1.77
C ALA A 124 -3.17 0.80 -0.33
N ARG A 125 -3.92 0.12 0.55
CA ARG A 125 -4.13 0.50 1.95
C ARG A 125 -3.03 -0.05 2.86
N THR A 126 -2.57 -1.27 2.61
CA THR A 126 -1.64 -1.97 3.52
C THR A 126 -0.23 -2.13 2.97
N GLY A 127 -0.05 -2.03 1.65
CA GLY A 127 1.19 -2.35 0.96
C GLY A 127 1.47 -3.86 0.82
N GLU A 128 0.52 -4.73 1.20
CA GLU A 128 0.65 -6.18 1.04
C GLU A 128 0.69 -6.56 -0.45
N GLN A 129 1.64 -7.41 -0.82
CA GLN A 129 1.77 -7.87 -2.21
C GLN A 129 0.75 -8.97 -2.51
N PHE A 130 -0.17 -8.71 -3.44
CA PHE A 130 -1.05 -9.75 -3.98
C PHE A 130 -0.28 -10.72 -4.87
N TRP A 131 0.44 -10.19 -5.85
CA TRP A 131 1.22 -10.98 -6.79
C TRP A 131 2.36 -10.17 -7.41
N ARG A 132 3.28 -10.89 -8.07
CA ARG A 132 4.36 -10.32 -8.86
C ARG A 132 4.50 -11.11 -10.16
N TYR A 133 4.54 -10.40 -11.26
CA TYR A 133 4.91 -10.92 -12.57
C TYR A 133 6.38 -10.59 -12.85
N ASN A 134 7.18 -11.62 -13.09
CA ASN A 134 8.57 -11.45 -13.51
C ASN A 134 8.66 -11.66 -15.02
N TYR A 135 9.13 -10.65 -15.74
CA TYR A 135 9.36 -10.76 -17.17
C TYR A 135 10.81 -11.16 -17.43
N ASP A 136 10.99 -12.29 -18.12
CA ASP A 136 12.31 -12.79 -18.49
C ASP A 136 12.78 -12.11 -19.77
N LEU A 137 13.86 -11.33 -19.66
CA LEU A 137 14.45 -10.61 -20.79
C LEU A 137 15.68 -11.36 -21.29
N PRO A 138 15.93 -11.36 -22.62
CA PRO A 138 17.20 -11.83 -23.15
C PRO A 138 18.39 -11.13 -22.48
N GLU A 139 19.49 -11.85 -22.30
CA GLU A 139 20.69 -11.32 -21.65
C GLU A 139 21.38 -10.21 -22.46
N ASP A 140 21.12 -10.14 -23.77
CA ASP A 140 21.75 -9.24 -24.74
C ASP A 140 20.94 -7.98 -25.04
N VAL A 141 19.94 -7.66 -24.22
CA VAL A 141 19.18 -6.40 -24.34
C VAL A 141 20.11 -5.21 -24.12
N ASN A 142 20.25 -4.37 -25.14
CA ASN A 142 21.07 -3.17 -25.06
C ASN A 142 20.29 -2.00 -24.43
N TYR A 143 20.78 -1.51 -23.29
CA TYR A 143 20.20 -0.37 -22.58
C TYR A 143 21.10 0.86 -22.76
N CYS A 144 20.62 1.90 -23.45
CA CYS A 144 21.38 3.14 -23.61
C CYS A 144 21.53 3.92 -22.29
N CYS A 145 20.48 3.87 -21.46
CA CYS A 145 20.17 4.95 -20.52
C CYS A 145 19.60 4.44 -19.19
N GLY A 146 19.80 3.16 -18.87
CA GLY A 146 19.22 2.47 -17.71
C GLY A 146 18.10 1.49 -18.10
N ARG A 147 17.77 0.57 -17.20
CA ARG A 147 16.75 -0.47 -17.40
C ARG A 147 15.37 0.08 -16.98
N ASN A 148 15.04 1.25 -17.53
CA ASN A 148 13.93 2.06 -17.07
C ASN A 148 12.59 1.55 -17.59
N ASN A 149 11.55 1.65 -16.75
CA ASN A 149 10.15 1.44 -17.11
C ASN A 149 9.29 2.50 -16.38
N ARG A 150 8.28 3.05 -17.06
CA ARG A 150 7.49 4.19 -16.55
C ARG A 150 6.12 3.83 -15.98
N GLY A 151 5.72 2.56 -16.04
CA GLY A 151 4.49 2.10 -15.41
C GLY A 151 3.72 1.11 -16.27
N VAL A 152 2.46 0.90 -15.89
CA VAL A 152 1.51 -0.01 -16.54
C VAL A 152 0.31 0.74 -17.12
N ALA A 153 -0.53 0.02 -17.85
CA ALA A 153 -1.88 0.41 -18.22
C ALA A 153 -2.87 -0.71 -17.84
N VAL A 154 -4.15 -0.37 -17.71
CA VAL A 154 -5.25 -1.26 -17.32
C VAL A 154 -6.37 -1.23 -18.35
#